data_AF-A0A7V7NYB0-F1
#
_entry.id   AF-A0A7V7NYB0-F1
#
_cell.length_a   1.000
_cell.length_b   1.000
_cell.length_c   1.000
_cell.angle_alpha   90.00
_cell.angle_beta   90.00
_cell.angle_gamma   90.00
#
_symmetry.space_group_name_H-M   'P 1'
#
loop_
_entity.id
_entity.type
_entity.pdbx_description
1 polymer ?
#
loop_
_entity_poly.entity_id
_entity_poly.type
_entity_poly.pdbx_seq_one_letter_code
_entity_poly.pdbx_strand_id
1 'polypeptide(L)' 'MSQEGRFTIDARLVHLFEKLAALNPPIGQMVAALNIVLAENGEKIVTKEDFERFLEQLEEWE' A
#
# COMPACT_ATOMS: atom_id res chain seq x y z
N MET A 1 14.05 -3.26 -19.12
CA MET A 1 13.51 -4.17 -18.09
C MET A 1 13.01 -3.29 -16.98
N SER A 2 11.74 -2.93 -17.02
CA SER A 2 11.17 -2.05 -16.01
C SER A 2 10.87 -2.88 -14.76
N GLN A 3 11.26 -2.39 -13.59
CA GLN A 3 10.78 -2.89 -12.29
C GLN A 3 9.30 -2.50 -12.07
N GLU A 4 8.45 -2.73 -13.07
CA GLU A 4 7.08 -2.21 -13.10
C GLU A 4 6.17 -3.03 -12.16
N GLY A 5 5.96 -2.53 -10.93
CA GLY A 5 4.79 -2.89 -10.12
C GLY A 5 5.02 -3.50 -8.75
N ARG A 6 6.23 -3.41 -8.17
CA ARG A 6 6.47 -3.77 -6.76
C ARG A 6 6.48 -2.53 -5.87
N PHE A 7 5.89 -2.67 -4.68
CA PHE A 7 5.91 -1.66 -3.64
C PHE A 7 7.04 -1.98 -2.66
N THR A 8 7.66 -0.94 -2.14
CA THR A 8 8.62 -1.06 -1.06
C THR A 8 7.84 -1.24 0.25
N ILE A 9 7.64 -2.50 0.66
CA ILE A 9 6.96 -2.85 1.91
C ILE A 9 7.95 -2.78 3.07
N ASP A 10 7.63 -1.96 4.06
CA ASP A 10 8.37 -1.84 5.32
C ASP A 10 7.43 -1.86 6.54
N ALA A 11 8.01 -1.93 7.74
CA ALA A 11 7.26 -1.99 8.99
C ALA A 11 6.35 -0.76 9.23
N ARG A 12 6.70 0.42 8.70
CA ARG A 12 5.85 1.63 8.84
C ARG A 12 4.60 1.49 8.00
N LEU A 13 4.75 1.01 6.77
CA LEU A 13 3.65 0.83 5.81
C LEU A 13 2.69 -0.28 6.24
N VAL A 14 3.23 -1.40 6.73
CA VAL A 14 2.45 -2.51 7.31
C VAL A 14 1.63 -2.01 8.50
N HIS A 15 2.28 -1.33 9.45
CA HIS A 15 1.58 -0.84 10.63
C HIS A 15 0.54 0.24 10.33
N LEU A 16 0.76 1.05 9.29
CA LEU A 16 -0.26 1.99 8.78
C LEU A 16 -1.46 1.21 8.23
N PHE A 17 -1.22 0.19 7.41
CA PHE A 17 -2.28 -0.64 6.85
C PHE A 17 -3.10 -1.32 7.94
N GLU A 18 -2.48 -1.95 8.94
CA GLU A 18 -3.17 -2.58 10.08
C GLU A 18 -4.09 -1.59 10.82
N LYS A 19 -3.59 -0.38 11.09
CA LYS A 19 -4.38 0.68 11.73
C LYS A 19 -5.57 1.10 10.88
N LEU A 20 -5.37 1.27 9.58
CA LEU A 20 -6.45 1.62 8.66
C LEU A 20 -7.47 0.49 8.56
N ALA A 21 -7.03 -0.76 8.46
CA ALA A 21 -7.91 -1.93 8.45
C ALA A 21 -8.76 -2.02 9.73
N ALA A 22 -8.17 -1.75 10.90
CA ALA A 22 -8.89 -1.71 12.17
C ALA A 22 -9.93 -0.57 12.25
N LEU A 23 -9.66 0.57 11.62
CA LEU A 23 -10.58 1.71 11.55
C LEU A 23 -11.64 1.56 10.45
N ASN A 24 -11.40 0.68 9.47
CA ASN A 24 -12.26 0.41 8.32
C ASN A 24 -12.79 1.68 7.61
N PRO A 25 -11.93 2.65 7.21
CA PRO A 25 -12.36 3.81 6.47
C PRO A 25 -12.76 3.42 5.03
N PRO A 26 -13.44 4.30 4.28
CA PRO A 26 -13.66 4.11 2.86
C PRO A 26 -12.33 3.83 2.12
N ILE A 27 -12.35 2.89 1.16
CA ILE A 27 -11.15 2.45 0.42
C ILE A 27 -10.37 3.64 -0.15
N GLY A 28 -11.06 4.66 -0.69
CA GLY A 28 -10.40 5.85 -1.21
C GLY A 28 -9.58 6.63 -0.17
N GLN A 29 -10.03 6.67 1.10
CA GLN A 29 -9.29 7.30 2.19
C GLN A 29 -8.11 6.43 2.64
N MET A 30 -8.29 5.11 2.68
CA MET A 30 -7.20 4.17 2.97
C MET A 30 -6.09 4.29 1.94
N VAL A 31 -6.42 4.22 0.64
CA VAL A 31 -5.45 4.39 -0.46
C VAL A 31 -4.78 5.75 -0.42
N ALA A 32 -5.53 6.82 -0.11
CA ALA A 32 -4.95 8.15 0.03
C ALA A 32 -3.90 8.21 1.16
N ALA A 33 -4.17 7.59 2.31
CA ALA A 33 -3.23 7.54 3.42
C ALA A 33 -1.98 6.69 3.08
N LEU A 34 -2.17 5.51 2.47
CA LEU A 34 -1.06 4.65 2.03
C LEU A 34 -0.16 5.37 1.03
N ASN A 35 -0.76 6.11 0.08
CA ASN A 35 -0.03 6.87 -0.94
C ASN A 35 0.85 7.99 -0.36
N ILE A 36 0.58 8.49 0.85
CA ILE A 36 1.47 9.46 1.50
C ILE A 36 2.81 8.82 1.84
N VAL A 37 2.78 7.58 2.35
CA VAL A 37 4.00 6.84 2.72
C VAL A 37 4.70 6.30 1.47
N LEU A 38 3.95 5.73 0.53
CA LEU A 38 4.51 5.22 -0.73
C LEU A 38 5.21 6.33 -1.56
N ALA A 39 4.71 7.56 -1.49
CA ALA A 39 5.32 8.69 -2.17
C ALA A 39 6.74 9.02 -1.67
N GLU A 40 7.11 8.62 -0.44
CA GLU A 40 8.49 8.73 0.07
C GLU A 40 9.47 7.91 -0.80
N ASN A 41 8.98 6.82 -1.41
CA ASN A 41 9.73 5.94 -2.31
C ASN A 41 9.46 6.21 -3.81
N GLY A 42 8.67 7.24 -4.14
CA GLY A 42 8.24 7.53 -5.51
C GLY A 42 7.19 6.56 -6.06
N GLU A 43 6.55 5.78 -5.20
CA GLU A 43 5.54 4.77 -5.54
C GLU A 43 4.13 5.30 -5.29
N LYS A 44 3.12 4.72 -5.97
CA LYS A 44 1.72 5.10 -5.79
C LYS A 44 0.76 4.01 -6.25
N ILE A 45 -0.30 3.81 -5.48
CA ILE A 45 -1.48 3.03 -5.85
C ILE A 45 -2.45 3.94 -6.62
N VAL A 46 -2.74 3.60 -7.88
CA VAL A 46 -3.62 4.38 -8.76
C VAL A 46 -4.85 3.58 -9.18
N THR A 47 -4.65 2.29 -9.45
CA THR A 47 -5.69 1.39 -9.95
C THR A 47 -6.11 0.38 -8.88
N LYS A 48 -7.20 -0.34 -9.16
CA LYS A 48 -7.61 -1.49 -8.35
C LYS A 48 -6.55 -2.59 -8.36
N GLU A 49 -5.94 -2.84 -9.52
CA GLU A 49 -4.89 -3.86 -9.69
C GLU A 49 -3.63 -3.52 -8.87
N ASP A 50 -3.27 -2.24 -8.79
CA ASP A 50 -2.19 -1.77 -7.90
C ASP A 50 -2.50 -2.07 -6.44
N PHE A 51 -3.75 -1.85 -6.02
CA PHE A 51 -4.17 -2.11 -4.65
C PHE A 51 -4.20 -3.61 -4.34
N GLU A 52 -4.66 -4.45 -5.26
CA GLU A 52 -4.62 -5.91 -5.11
C GLU A 52 -3.18 -6.41 -4.99
N ARG A 53 -2.26 -5.95 -5.86
CA ARG A 53 -0.83 -6.27 -5.77
C ARG A 53 -0.17 -5.78 -4.48
N PHE A 54 -0.62 -4.65 -3.95
CA PHE A 54 -0.15 -4.14 -2.67
C PHE A 54 -0.54 -5.08 -1.53
N LEU A 55 -1.77 -5.60 -1.54
CA LEU A 55 -2.24 -6.56 -0.54
C LEU A 55 -1.48 -7.90 -0.65
N GLU A 56 -1.27 -8.41 -1.87
CA GLU A 56 -0.47 -9.62 -2.09
C GLU A 56 0.96 -9.48 -1.51
N GLN A 57 1.62 -8.34 -1.72
CA GLN A 57 2.96 -8.08 -1.18
C GLN A 57 2.98 -7.87 0.34
N LEU A 58 1.89 -7.36 0.93
CA LEU A 58 1.75 -7.29 2.38
C LEU A 58 1.62 -8.69 2.98
N GLU A 59 0.84 -9.58 2.37
CA GLU A 59 0.70 -10.98 2.79
C GLU A 59 2.02 -11.76 2.67
N GLU A 60 2.84 -11.47 1.65
CA GLU A 60 4.18 -12.07 1.51
C GLU A 60 5.20 -11.57 2.57
N TRP A 61 4.93 -10.45 3.23
CA TRP A 61 5.83 -9.87 4.24
C TRP A 61 5.60 -10.46 5.64
N GLU A 62 4.41 -11.01 5.92
CA GLU A 62 4.03 -11.65 7.19
C GLU A 62 4.69 -13.04 7.38
#